data_AF-A0A7Y9XE91-F1
#
_entry.id   AF-A0A7Y9XE91-F1
#
_cell.length_a   1.000
_cell.length_b   1.000
_cell.length_c   1.000
_cell.angle_alpha   90.00
_cell.angle_beta   90.00
_cell.angle_gamma   90.00
#
_symmetry.space_group_name_H-M   'P 1'
#
loop_
_entity.id
_entity.type
_entity.pdbx_description
1 polymer ?
#
loop_
_entity_poly.entity_id
_entity_poly.type
_entity_poly.pdbx_seq_one_letter_code
_entity_poly.pdbx_strand_id
1 'polypeptide(L)'
;MRPPLVRIAAALTAAALATSLATAPAGSASAARADWDVPPNNPGLPLFGHQPDDIHPFAGGLRVHDPALYRGGDGEDWYVFGTGHAELGDGNIQIRSSPNGRHWTYTGTVWDTKPAWLTERIPGVGTLWAPEIHHSDGTYYLYYSASTFGSNRSLIALATNTTLDPEDPGYEWVDRGPVFESFEGDPYNAIDPGIVEDGEGRHWMTFGSFWSGIRMVELDWPSGGAAEGAEVLHLADRREPPNAVEAPHIIHRDGYYYLFVSLDHCCRVGSDYKVAVGRSTDVTGPYVDADGVPLLEGGGTVVLAEEGTITGSGGQSVSGGLLAYHYYDTDLGPDFDFRMAVRKLHWTADGWPRVQ
;
A
#
# COMPACT_ATOMS: atom_id res chain seq x y z
N MET A 1 76.29 -28.05 41.32
CA MET A 1 76.26 -27.68 39.88
C MET A 1 75.11 -28.43 39.23
N ARG A 2 74.01 -27.73 38.99
CA ARG A 2 72.79 -28.22 38.32
C ARG A 2 72.61 -27.36 37.06
N PRO A 3 72.38 -27.95 35.86
CA PRO A 3 72.07 -27.15 34.68
C PRO A 3 70.55 -26.88 34.63
N PRO A 4 70.11 -25.75 34.05
CA PRO A 4 68.71 -25.52 33.76
C PRO A 4 68.34 -26.02 32.37
N LEU A 5 67.12 -26.56 32.29
CA LEU A 5 66.38 -26.94 31.09
C LEU A 5 65.98 -25.68 30.29
N VAL A 6 66.25 -25.67 28.99
CA VAL A 6 65.64 -24.72 28.04
C VAL A 6 64.84 -25.51 27.00
N ARG A 7 63.58 -25.08 26.83
CA ARG A 7 62.52 -25.74 26.06
C ARG A 7 62.65 -25.49 24.55
N ILE A 8 62.79 -26.60 23.85
CA ILE A 8 62.24 -27.05 22.56
C ILE A 8 61.51 -26.02 21.66
N ALA A 9 62.16 -25.76 20.52
CA ALA A 9 61.75 -25.79 19.10
C ALA A 9 60.37 -25.26 18.64
N ALA A 10 60.43 -24.33 17.68
CA ALA A 10 59.55 -24.31 16.51
C ALA A 10 60.36 -23.80 15.29
N ALA A 11 60.75 -24.71 14.39
CA ALA A 11 61.40 -24.39 13.12
C ALA A 11 60.35 -24.43 12.01
N LEU A 12 60.12 -23.27 11.37
CA LEU A 12 59.33 -23.17 10.14
C LEU A 12 60.06 -23.89 9.01
N THR A 13 59.41 -24.89 8.42
CA THR A 13 59.76 -25.44 7.11
C THR A 13 58.59 -25.20 6.18
N ALA A 14 58.83 -24.43 5.11
CA ALA A 14 57.89 -24.17 4.05
C ALA A 14 57.76 -25.43 3.18
N ALA A 15 56.56 -26.03 3.17
CA ALA A 15 56.17 -27.04 2.20
C ALA A 15 55.14 -26.41 1.26
N ALA A 16 55.50 -26.29 -0.01
CA ALA A 16 54.61 -25.88 -1.08
C ALA A 16 53.60 -27.01 -1.35
N LEU A 17 52.32 -26.74 -1.07
CA LEU A 17 51.22 -27.53 -1.62
C LEU A 17 50.62 -26.76 -2.79
N ALA A 18 50.76 -27.34 -3.99
CA ALA A 18 50.01 -26.93 -5.17
C ALA A 18 48.53 -27.28 -4.95
N THR A 19 47.70 -26.26 -4.75
CA THR A 19 46.24 -26.41 -4.84
C THR A 19 45.85 -26.42 -6.30
N SER A 20 45.41 -27.59 -6.77
CA SER A 20 44.62 -27.72 -7.98
C SER A 20 43.34 -26.90 -7.81
N LEU A 21 43.22 -25.80 -8.55
CA LEU A 21 41.95 -25.11 -8.80
C LEU A 21 41.03 -26.09 -9.54
N ALA A 22 40.23 -26.85 -8.79
CA ALA A 22 39.02 -27.43 -9.33
C ALA A 22 38.07 -26.27 -9.61
N THR A 23 37.95 -25.92 -10.88
CA THR A 23 36.89 -25.03 -11.39
C THR A 23 35.55 -25.64 -10.99
N ALA A 24 34.91 -25.07 -9.98
CA ALA A 24 33.48 -25.25 -9.80
C ALA A 24 32.80 -24.87 -11.13
N PRO A 25 31.79 -25.63 -11.59
CA PRO A 25 31.01 -25.15 -12.71
C PRO A 25 30.44 -23.80 -12.27
N ALA A 26 30.67 -22.76 -13.09
CA ALA A 26 29.94 -21.53 -12.96
C ALA A 26 28.45 -21.92 -12.99
N GLY A 27 27.84 -21.97 -11.80
CA GLY A 27 26.41 -22.03 -11.68
C GLY A 27 25.93 -20.84 -12.49
N SER A 28 25.10 -21.13 -13.48
CA SER A 28 24.48 -20.12 -14.33
C SER A 28 23.95 -19.03 -13.42
N ALA A 29 24.61 -17.88 -13.42
CA ALA A 29 23.95 -16.64 -13.08
C ALA A 29 22.68 -16.66 -13.92
N SER A 30 21.54 -16.77 -13.24
CA SER A 30 20.23 -16.65 -13.87
C SER A 30 20.33 -15.45 -14.79
N ALA A 31 20.31 -15.69 -16.11
CA ALA A 31 20.28 -14.61 -17.06
C ALA A 31 19.04 -13.79 -16.68
N ALA A 32 19.26 -12.56 -16.20
CA ALA A 32 18.19 -11.62 -15.92
C ALA A 32 17.28 -11.63 -17.15
N ARG A 33 16.02 -12.04 -16.94
CA ARG A 33 15.04 -12.14 -18.02
C ARG A 33 14.82 -10.73 -18.55
N ALA A 34 15.05 -10.54 -19.85
CA ALA A 34 14.91 -9.26 -20.55
C ALA A 34 13.44 -8.86 -20.80
N ASP A 35 12.48 -9.45 -20.07
CA ASP A 35 11.05 -9.22 -20.27
C ASP A 35 10.35 -9.27 -18.90
N TRP A 36 10.49 -8.18 -18.15
CA TRP A 36 9.80 -7.95 -16.86
C TRP A 36 8.35 -7.46 -17.07
N ASP A 37 7.98 -7.17 -18.31
CA ASP A 37 6.69 -6.56 -18.70
C ASP A 37 5.57 -7.61 -18.85
N VAL A 38 5.90 -8.90 -18.73
CA VAL A 38 4.97 -10.02 -18.70
C VAL A 38 5.22 -10.81 -17.42
N PRO A 39 4.26 -10.91 -16.47
CA PRO A 39 4.44 -11.80 -15.34
C PRO A 39 4.61 -13.20 -15.91
N PRO A 40 5.63 -13.96 -15.49
CA PRO A 40 6.06 -15.15 -16.18
C PRO A 40 4.95 -16.17 -16.43
N ASN A 41 3.86 -16.14 -15.64
CA ASN A 41 2.87 -17.21 -15.59
C ASN A 41 1.38 -16.78 -15.63
N ASN A 42 1.04 -15.49 -15.86
CA ASN A 42 -0.36 -15.09 -16.09
C ASN A 42 -0.52 -14.09 -17.27
N PRO A 43 -0.45 -14.57 -18.53
CA PRO A 43 -0.53 -13.72 -19.73
C PRO A 43 -1.90 -13.07 -19.95
N GLY A 44 -2.90 -13.37 -19.10
CA GLY A 44 -4.23 -12.76 -19.12
C GLY A 44 -4.39 -11.56 -18.20
N LEU A 45 -3.48 -11.36 -17.24
CA LEU A 45 -3.41 -10.13 -16.47
C LEU A 45 -2.67 -9.10 -17.30
N PRO A 46 -3.30 -8.00 -17.71
CA PRO A 46 -2.54 -6.88 -18.23
C PRO A 46 -1.76 -6.28 -17.05
N LEU A 47 -0.59 -6.84 -16.75
CA LEU A 47 0.41 -6.07 -16.06
C LEU A 47 0.87 -5.00 -17.02
N PHE A 48 0.89 -3.83 -16.44
CA PHE A 48 1.04 -2.60 -17.13
C PHE A 48 2.16 -1.94 -16.35
N GLY A 49 3.42 -2.21 -16.68
CA GLY A 49 4.55 -1.52 -16.10
C GLY A 49 5.87 -2.01 -16.65
N HIS A 50 6.77 -1.08 -16.94
CA HIS A 50 8.17 -1.37 -17.26
C HIS A 50 9.04 -1.15 -16.02
N GLN A 51 10.05 -1.99 -15.84
CA GLN A 51 11.10 -1.77 -14.84
C GLN A 51 12.41 -1.50 -15.59
N PRO A 52 12.83 -0.23 -15.73
CA PRO A 52 14.14 0.08 -16.27
C PRO A 52 15.26 -0.56 -15.43
N ASP A 53 16.28 -1.08 -16.11
CA ASP A 53 17.42 -1.80 -15.51
C ASP A 53 18.32 -0.90 -14.64
N ASP A 54 18.15 0.42 -14.68
CA ASP A 54 18.96 1.44 -14.00
C ASP A 54 18.32 2.05 -12.74
N ILE A 55 17.18 1.54 -12.31
CA ILE A 55 16.49 2.01 -11.09
C ILE A 55 16.97 1.25 -9.85
N HIS A 56 17.03 1.94 -8.70
CA HIS A 56 17.28 1.33 -7.39
C HIS A 56 16.44 0.05 -7.22
N PRO A 57 16.98 -1.08 -6.73
CA PRO A 57 16.28 -2.37 -6.73
C PRO A 57 14.92 -2.35 -6.01
N PHE A 58 14.74 -1.42 -5.07
CA PHE A 58 13.48 -1.22 -4.33
C PHE A 58 12.48 -0.25 -4.97
N ALA A 59 12.90 0.48 -6.00
CA ALA A 59 12.14 1.53 -6.67
C ALA A 59 11.56 1.10 -8.04
N GLY A 60 11.47 -0.21 -8.31
CA GLY A 60 10.90 -0.71 -9.56
C GLY A 60 9.48 -0.17 -9.84
N GLY A 61 9.16 0.07 -11.11
CA GLY A 61 7.93 0.74 -11.55
C GLY A 61 6.64 0.09 -11.03
N LEU A 62 6.63 -1.22 -10.84
CA LEU A 62 5.48 -1.99 -10.32
C LEU A 62 5.57 -2.35 -8.84
N ARG A 63 6.67 -2.09 -8.14
CA ARG A 63 6.84 -2.47 -6.74
C ARG A 63 6.18 -1.44 -5.84
N VAL A 64 4.87 -1.58 -5.66
CA VAL A 64 4.01 -0.68 -4.87
C VAL A 64 3.19 -1.52 -3.91
N HIS A 65 3.23 -1.15 -2.63
CA HIS A 65 2.36 -1.67 -1.58
C HIS A 65 1.37 -0.56 -1.22
N ASP A 66 0.11 -0.94 -0.99
CA ASP A 66 -1.03 -0.03 -0.74
C ASP A 66 -1.14 1.12 -1.77
N PRO A 67 -1.35 0.80 -3.07
CA PRO A 67 -1.41 1.82 -4.11
C PRO A 67 -2.61 2.76 -3.96
N ALA A 68 -2.35 4.07 -3.87
CA ALA A 68 -3.32 5.14 -4.07
C ALA A 68 -3.24 5.64 -5.51
N LEU A 69 -4.18 5.21 -6.35
CA LEU A 69 -4.20 5.56 -7.78
C LEU A 69 -4.91 6.91 -8.00
N TYR A 70 -4.24 7.81 -8.70
CA TYR A 70 -4.87 8.94 -9.37
C TYR A 70 -4.83 8.73 -10.89
N ARG A 71 -6.00 8.46 -11.48
CA ARG A 71 -6.13 8.36 -12.94
C ARG A 71 -6.30 9.76 -13.54
N GLY A 72 -5.25 10.27 -14.18
CA GLY A 72 -5.29 11.54 -14.91
C GLY A 72 -6.36 11.59 -16.00
N GLY A 73 -6.78 12.81 -16.35
CA GLY A 73 -7.70 13.08 -17.45
C GLY A 73 -7.10 12.74 -18.83
N ASP A 74 -7.84 13.08 -19.88
CA ASP A 74 -7.38 12.86 -21.25
C ASP A 74 -6.12 13.68 -21.56
N GLY A 75 -5.00 13.00 -21.78
CA GLY A 75 -3.70 13.62 -22.05
C GLY A 75 -2.89 13.99 -20.81
N GLU A 76 -3.38 13.67 -19.62
CA GLU A 76 -2.66 13.83 -18.35
C GLU A 76 -2.07 12.50 -17.87
N ASP A 77 -0.91 12.59 -17.22
CA ASP A 77 -0.28 11.44 -16.60
C ASP A 77 -1.10 10.90 -15.43
N TRP A 78 -1.00 9.60 -15.21
CA TRP A 78 -1.54 8.92 -14.05
C TRP A 78 -0.45 8.84 -12.99
N TYR A 79 -0.86 8.81 -11.73
CA TYR A 79 0.06 8.74 -10.60
C TYR A 79 -0.39 7.63 -9.66
N VAL A 80 0.58 6.94 -9.05
CA VAL A 80 0.31 6.06 -7.92
C VAL A 80 1.25 6.41 -6.78
N PHE A 81 0.65 6.55 -5.61
CA PHE A 81 1.34 6.74 -4.34
C PHE A 81 1.38 5.40 -3.62
N GLY A 82 2.49 5.06 -2.99
CA GLY A 82 2.63 3.79 -2.27
C GLY A 82 3.33 3.93 -0.94
N THR A 83 3.10 2.93 -0.09
CA THR A 83 3.81 2.75 1.18
C THR A 83 5.33 2.86 1.01
N GLY A 84 5.99 3.54 1.95
CA GLY A 84 7.40 3.84 1.94
C GLY A 84 8.34 2.65 2.11
N HIS A 85 9.60 2.86 1.75
CA HIS A 85 10.68 1.89 1.97
C HIS A 85 11.79 2.55 2.78
N ALA A 86 12.34 1.86 3.78
CA ALA A 86 13.31 2.45 4.71
C ALA A 86 14.59 3.01 4.04
N GLU A 87 14.90 2.52 2.84
CA GLU A 87 16.06 2.99 2.05
C GLU A 87 15.75 4.16 1.10
N LEU A 88 14.48 4.57 0.97
CA LEU A 88 14.04 5.60 0.02
C LEU A 88 13.39 6.77 0.76
N GLY A 89 13.87 7.99 0.55
CA GLY A 89 13.26 9.23 1.06
C GLY A 89 12.99 9.22 2.58
N ASP A 90 13.85 8.59 3.38
CA ASP A 90 13.66 8.41 4.82
C ASP A 90 12.34 7.68 5.17
N GLY A 91 11.94 6.71 4.34
CA GLY A 91 10.71 5.96 4.50
C GLY A 91 9.45 6.69 4.04
N ASN A 92 9.58 7.76 3.25
CA ASN A 92 8.42 8.51 2.75
C ASN A 92 7.52 7.71 1.81
N ILE A 93 6.31 8.26 1.60
CA ILE A 93 5.42 7.85 0.52
C ILE A 93 6.14 7.97 -0.82
N GLN A 94 6.10 6.89 -1.58
CA GLN A 94 6.75 6.78 -2.87
C GLN A 94 5.78 7.14 -4.00
N ILE A 95 6.28 7.73 -5.09
CA ILE A 95 5.49 8.19 -6.24
C ILE A 95 5.97 7.47 -7.49
N ARG A 96 5.02 6.99 -8.30
CA ARG A 96 5.25 6.60 -9.69
C ARG A 96 4.27 7.32 -10.60
N SER A 97 4.70 7.63 -11.82
CA SER A 97 3.83 8.18 -12.86
C SER A 97 3.72 7.23 -14.05
N SER A 98 2.64 7.39 -14.83
CA SER A 98 2.44 6.68 -16.09
C SER A 98 1.64 7.52 -17.07
N PRO A 99 2.09 7.70 -18.33
CA PRO A 99 1.35 8.49 -19.32
C PRO A 99 0.08 7.82 -19.83
N ASN A 100 -0.11 6.53 -19.54
CA ASN A 100 -1.21 5.74 -20.09
C ASN A 100 -1.72 4.64 -19.16
N GLY A 101 -1.22 4.61 -17.91
CA GLY A 101 -1.48 3.54 -16.96
C GLY A 101 -0.91 2.18 -17.37
N ARG A 102 -0.02 2.12 -18.38
CA ARG A 102 0.60 0.90 -18.90
C ARG A 102 2.08 0.75 -18.61
N HIS A 103 2.79 1.86 -18.42
CA HIS A 103 4.22 1.84 -18.11
C HIS A 103 4.43 2.79 -16.95
N TRP A 104 4.80 2.26 -15.78
CA TRP A 104 5.03 3.04 -14.58
C TRP A 104 6.51 3.31 -14.39
N THR A 105 6.82 4.55 -14.06
CA THR A 105 8.17 4.99 -13.74
C THR A 105 8.18 5.51 -12.31
N TYR A 106 9.14 5.08 -11.50
CA TYR A 106 9.36 5.69 -10.19
C TYR A 106 9.86 7.11 -10.37
N THR A 107 9.14 8.07 -9.78
CA THR A 107 9.41 9.51 -9.93
C THR A 107 9.94 10.14 -8.64
N GLY A 108 10.04 9.38 -7.54
CA GLY A 108 10.63 9.83 -6.29
C GLY A 108 9.75 9.55 -5.09
N THR A 109 9.92 10.37 -4.05
CA THR A 109 9.10 10.38 -2.83
C THR A 109 8.47 11.75 -2.64
N VAL A 110 7.43 11.83 -1.80
CA VAL A 110 6.78 13.11 -1.43
C VAL A 110 7.79 14.13 -0.90
N TRP A 111 8.69 13.67 -0.02
CA TRP A 111 9.86 14.41 0.44
C TRP A 111 11.08 13.50 0.52
N ASP A 112 12.28 14.09 0.49
CA ASP A 112 13.54 13.38 0.76
C ASP A 112 13.68 12.99 2.24
N THR A 113 13.01 13.71 3.13
CA THR A 113 13.03 13.49 4.58
C THR A 113 11.63 13.73 5.13
N LYS A 114 11.09 12.78 5.91
CA LYS A 114 9.76 12.93 6.49
C LYS A 114 9.75 14.03 7.57
N PRO A 115 8.62 14.74 7.76
CA PRO A 115 8.50 15.74 8.82
C PRO A 115 8.90 15.20 10.20
N ALA A 116 9.80 15.89 10.90
CA ALA A 116 10.39 15.41 12.16
C ALA A 116 9.35 15.16 13.27
N TRP A 117 8.25 15.91 13.26
CA TRP A 117 7.17 15.78 14.23
C TRP A 117 6.50 14.39 14.18
N LEU A 118 6.57 13.67 13.06
CA LEU A 118 6.04 12.31 12.94
C LEU A 118 6.78 11.36 13.89
N THR A 119 8.11 11.46 13.96
CA THR A 119 8.95 10.67 14.86
C THR A 119 8.74 11.05 16.32
N GLU A 120 8.48 12.33 16.60
CA GLU A 120 8.15 12.80 17.95
C GLU A 120 6.78 12.28 18.41
N ARG A 121 5.79 12.26 17.50
CA ARG A 121 4.41 11.89 17.80
C ARG A 121 4.18 10.37 17.83
N ILE A 122 4.90 9.64 16.97
CA ILE A 122 4.90 8.18 16.84
C ILE A 122 6.36 7.68 16.92
N PRO A 123 6.90 7.50 18.14
CA PRO A 123 8.26 7.01 18.32
C PRO A 123 8.47 5.66 17.63
N GLY A 124 9.49 5.57 16.77
CA GLY A 124 9.83 4.35 16.04
C GLY A 124 9.20 4.23 14.65
N VAL A 125 8.47 5.25 14.16
CA VAL A 125 8.00 5.30 12.77
C VAL A 125 9.18 5.20 11.80
N GLY A 126 9.24 4.09 11.07
CA GLY A 126 10.30 3.82 10.09
C GLY A 126 9.90 4.25 8.67
N THR A 127 8.67 3.93 8.28
CA THR A 127 8.10 4.25 6.96
C THR A 127 6.68 4.77 7.11
N LEU A 128 6.21 5.55 6.12
CA LEU A 128 4.83 6.03 6.02
C LEU A 128 4.02 5.06 5.16
N TRP A 129 2.76 4.80 5.53
CA TRP A 129 1.97 3.69 4.97
C TRP A 129 0.65 4.15 4.37
N ALA A 130 0.12 3.31 3.48
CA ALA A 130 -1.24 3.36 2.94
C ALA A 130 -1.69 4.78 2.60
N PRO A 131 -1.04 5.42 1.61
CA PRO A 131 -1.48 6.73 1.18
C PRO A 131 -2.89 6.68 0.59
N GLU A 132 -3.57 7.82 0.60
CA GLU A 132 -4.81 8.06 -0.13
C GLU A 132 -4.73 9.42 -0.81
N ILE A 133 -5.08 9.48 -2.09
CA ILE A 133 -5.02 10.71 -2.90
C ILE A 133 -6.43 11.15 -3.29
N HIS A 134 -6.82 12.33 -2.83
CA HIS A 134 -8.10 12.94 -3.14
C HIS A 134 -7.89 14.30 -3.82
N HIS A 135 -8.55 14.52 -4.95
CA HIS A 135 -8.45 15.80 -5.67
C HIS A 135 -9.77 16.56 -5.59
N SER A 136 -9.72 17.77 -5.07
CA SER A 136 -10.89 18.63 -4.92
C SER A 136 -10.47 20.10 -5.00
N ASP A 137 -11.26 20.89 -5.73
CA ASP A 137 -11.05 22.33 -5.99
C ASP A 137 -9.61 22.71 -6.42
N GLY A 138 -8.98 21.89 -7.26
CA GLY A 138 -7.63 22.13 -7.78
C GLY A 138 -6.49 21.83 -6.79
N THR A 139 -6.81 21.18 -5.67
CA THR A 139 -5.85 20.75 -4.66
C THR A 139 -5.85 19.23 -4.55
N TYR A 140 -4.66 18.66 -4.54
CA TYR A 140 -4.39 17.27 -4.24
C TYR A 140 -4.15 17.12 -2.75
N TYR A 141 -4.97 16.33 -2.08
CA TYR A 141 -4.89 15.98 -0.67
C TYR A 141 -4.36 14.56 -0.56
N LEU A 142 -3.12 14.41 -0.09
CA LEU A 142 -2.46 13.14 0.12
C LEU A 142 -2.46 12.82 1.61
N TYR A 143 -3.37 11.95 2.01
CA TYR A 143 -3.43 11.40 3.36
C TYR A 143 -2.46 10.23 3.47
N TYR A 144 -1.86 10.01 4.64
CA TYR A 144 -0.95 8.90 4.87
C TYR A 144 -0.87 8.53 6.35
N SER A 145 -0.42 7.31 6.61
CA SER A 145 -0.36 6.72 7.94
C SER A 145 1.05 6.75 8.53
N ALA A 146 1.16 7.05 9.82
CA ALA A 146 2.36 6.86 10.63
C ALA A 146 2.05 5.94 11.81
N SER A 147 2.72 4.79 11.85
CA SER A 147 2.45 3.74 12.84
C SER A 147 3.66 2.82 13.02
N THR A 148 3.50 1.80 13.87
CA THR A 148 4.45 0.72 14.13
C THR A 148 3.71 -0.62 14.14
N PHE A 149 4.32 -1.66 13.57
CA PHE A 149 3.61 -2.91 13.28
C PHE A 149 3.05 -3.57 14.54
N GLY A 150 1.77 -3.94 14.53
CA GLY A 150 1.08 -4.56 15.66
C GLY A 150 0.67 -3.62 16.79
N SER A 151 0.76 -2.30 16.59
CA SER A 151 0.32 -1.26 17.54
C SER A 151 -0.86 -0.46 16.99
N ASN A 152 -1.73 0.07 17.86
CA ASN A 152 -2.72 1.10 17.51
C ASN A 152 -2.35 2.49 17.99
N ARG A 153 -1.12 2.71 18.46
CA ARG A 153 -0.61 4.07 18.58
C ARG A 153 -0.24 4.55 17.18
N SER A 154 -1.21 5.18 16.52
CA SER A 154 -1.15 5.52 15.10
C SER A 154 -1.74 6.90 14.83
N LEU A 155 -1.44 7.41 13.65
CA LEU A 155 -1.78 8.74 13.19
C LEU A 155 -2.02 8.69 11.68
N ILE A 156 -3.08 9.37 11.24
CA ILE A 156 -3.26 9.80 9.85
C ILE A 156 -2.86 11.26 9.77
N ALA A 157 -2.03 11.60 8.78
CA ALA A 157 -1.55 12.94 8.49
C ALA A 157 -1.90 13.34 7.05
N LEU A 158 -1.75 14.62 6.72
CA LEU A 158 -2.10 15.17 5.41
C LEU A 158 -0.94 16.00 4.83
N ALA A 159 -0.68 15.80 3.54
CA ALA A 159 0.09 16.72 2.70
C ALA A 159 -0.79 17.23 1.55
N THR A 160 -0.55 18.45 1.08
CA THR A 160 -1.27 19.00 -0.08
C THR A 160 -0.33 19.47 -1.17
N ASN A 161 -0.74 19.35 -2.43
CA ASN A 161 -0.07 19.95 -3.58
C ASN A 161 -1.12 20.49 -4.56
N THR A 162 -0.75 21.39 -5.46
CA THR A 162 -1.64 21.93 -6.51
C THR A 162 -1.44 21.28 -7.88
N THR A 163 -0.38 20.48 -8.01
CA THR A 163 -0.04 19.73 -9.22
C THR A 163 0.65 18.43 -8.83
N LEU A 164 0.55 17.41 -9.69
CA LEU A 164 1.30 16.16 -9.54
C LEU A 164 2.51 16.09 -10.47
N ASP A 165 2.63 17.02 -11.42
CA ASP A 165 3.74 17.09 -12.36
C ASP A 165 4.98 17.68 -11.66
N PRO A 166 6.06 16.91 -11.46
CA PRO A 166 7.28 17.40 -10.82
C PRO A 166 8.03 18.48 -11.62
N GLU A 167 7.72 18.66 -12.91
CA GLU A 167 8.30 19.71 -13.74
C GLU A 167 7.52 21.04 -13.64
N ASP A 168 6.33 21.04 -13.03
CA ASP A 168 5.56 22.26 -12.79
C ASP A 168 6.23 23.11 -11.70
N PRO A 169 6.46 24.42 -11.92
CA PRO A 169 7.10 25.29 -10.94
C PRO A 169 6.32 25.45 -9.62
N GLY A 170 5.03 25.10 -9.60
CA GLY A 170 4.17 25.05 -8.42
C GLY A 170 4.17 23.70 -7.70
N TYR A 171 4.96 22.72 -8.15
CA TYR A 171 5.07 21.42 -7.50
C TYR A 171 5.73 21.54 -6.13
N GLU A 172 4.92 21.44 -5.08
CA GLU A 172 5.38 21.44 -3.70
C GLU A 172 4.39 20.67 -2.81
N TRP A 173 4.87 19.60 -2.17
CA TRP A 173 4.12 18.92 -1.11
C TRP A 173 4.22 19.71 0.19
N VAL A 174 3.13 20.36 0.57
CA VAL A 174 3.00 21.13 1.81
C VAL A 174 2.42 20.24 2.90
N ASP A 175 3.20 19.99 3.95
CA ASP A 175 2.76 19.29 5.15
C ASP A 175 1.66 20.08 5.88
N ARG A 176 0.53 19.42 6.16
CA ARG A 176 -0.62 19.98 6.89
C ARG A 176 -0.77 19.42 8.30
N GLY A 177 0.13 18.54 8.72
CA GLY A 177 0.15 18.02 10.08
C GLY A 177 -0.85 16.89 10.31
N PRO A 178 -1.20 16.62 11.58
CA PRO A 178 -2.06 15.51 11.97
C PRO A 178 -3.53 15.75 11.60
N VAL A 179 -4.20 14.70 11.13
CA VAL A 179 -5.64 14.68 10.82
C VAL A 179 -6.41 13.97 11.91
N PHE A 180 -6.02 12.73 12.22
CA PHE A 180 -6.72 11.88 13.19
C PHE A 180 -5.75 10.89 13.84
N GLU A 181 -5.99 10.50 15.08
CA GLU A 181 -5.08 9.66 15.86
C GLU A 181 -5.83 8.56 16.60
N SER A 182 -5.12 7.48 16.87
CA SER A 182 -5.52 6.47 17.85
C SER A 182 -4.44 6.30 18.93
N PHE A 183 -4.90 5.92 20.11
CA PHE A 183 -4.10 5.69 21.30
C PHE A 183 -4.33 4.28 21.84
N GLU A 184 -3.42 3.83 22.69
CA GLU A 184 -3.63 2.60 23.44
C GLU A 184 -4.95 2.68 24.24
N GLY A 185 -5.82 1.69 24.06
CA GLY A 185 -7.16 1.64 24.65
C GLY A 185 -8.29 2.05 23.70
N ASP A 186 -7.99 2.74 22.59
CA ASP A 186 -8.98 2.99 21.56
C ASP A 186 -9.40 1.67 20.87
N PRO A 187 -10.67 1.52 20.48
CA PRO A 187 -11.16 0.29 19.88
C PRO A 187 -10.76 0.17 18.40
N TYR A 188 -9.95 1.07 17.85
CA TYR A 188 -9.59 1.13 16.43
C TYR A 188 -8.11 1.50 16.26
N ASN A 189 -7.63 1.37 15.02
CA ASN A 189 -6.31 1.79 14.59
C ASN A 189 -6.42 2.88 13.53
N ALA A 190 -5.88 4.07 13.77
CA ALA A 190 -5.92 5.21 12.85
C ALA A 190 -4.82 5.08 11.78
N ILE A 191 -5.03 4.16 10.84
CA ILE A 191 -4.26 3.98 9.60
C ILE A 191 -5.22 3.69 8.43
N ASP A 192 -4.68 3.63 7.22
CA ASP A 192 -5.39 3.29 5.98
C ASP A 192 -6.54 4.25 5.65
N PRO A 193 -6.27 5.56 5.49
CA PRO A 193 -7.28 6.54 5.11
C PRO A 193 -7.93 6.19 3.76
N GLY A 194 -9.21 6.52 3.62
CA GLY A 194 -9.94 6.57 2.35
C GLY A 194 -10.88 7.78 2.36
N ILE A 195 -10.91 8.59 1.29
CA ILE A 195 -11.69 9.84 1.29
C ILE A 195 -12.87 9.74 0.33
N VAL A 196 -14.06 10.13 0.79
CA VAL A 196 -15.27 10.18 -0.03
C VAL A 196 -16.07 11.46 0.24
N GLU A 197 -16.57 12.06 -0.83
CA GLU A 197 -17.57 13.14 -0.77
C GLU A 197 -18.97 12.53 -0.89
N ASP A 198 -19.90 12.95 -0.02
CA ASP A 198 -21.29 12.51 -0.07
C ASP A 198 -22.16 13.38 -0.99
N GLY A 199 -23.41 12.97 -1.19
CA GLY A 199 -24.35 13.67 -2.07
C GLY A 199 -24.74 15.09 -1.62
N GLU A 200 -24.34 15.50 -0.41
CA GLU A 200 -24.55 16.84 0.14
C GLU A 200 -23.28 17.70 0.10
N GLY A 201 -22.16 17.14 -0.40
CA GLY A 201 -20.86 17.81 -0.48
C GLY A 201 -20.02 17.71 0.80
N ARG A 202 -20.43 16.89 1.77
CA ARG A 202 -19.62 16.65 2.97
C ARG A 202 -18.54 15.63 2.68
N HIS A 203 -17.36 15.86 3.24
CA HIS A 203 -16.22 14.98 3.06
C HIS A 203 -16.09 14.07 4.28
N TRP A 204 -15.81 12.80 4.03
CA TRP A 204 -15.68 11.76 5.05
C TRP A 204 -14.36 11.03 4.84
N MET A 205 -13.71 10.68 5.95
CA MET A 205 -12.54 9.82 5.95
C MET A 205 -12.89 8.47 6.58
N THR A 206 -12.87 7.41 5.78
CA THR A 206 -12.77 6.04 6.30
C THR A 206 -11.36 5.75 6.74
N PHE A 207 -11.21 4.89 7.73
CA PHE A 207 -9.93 4.37 8.17
C PHE A 207 -10.11 3.06 8.94
N GLY A 208 -9.03 2.37 9.24
CA GLY A 208 -9.07 1.23 10.16
C GLY A 208 -8.33 0.02 9.62
N SER A 209 -7.72 -0.71 10.55
CA SER A 209 -7.04 -1.96 10.32
C SER A 209 -7.10 -2.77 11.61
N PHE A 210 -7.62 -3.99 11.55
CA PHE A 210 -7.81 -4.87 12.72
C PHE A 210 -8.71 -4.25 13.81
N TRP A 211 -8.40 -4.49 15.09
CA TRP A 211 -9.18 -4.05 16.26
C TRP A 211 -10.69 -4.26 16.10
N SER A 212 -11.52 -3.21 16.15
CA SER A 212 -12.96 -3.33 15.90
C SER A 212 -13.33 -3.30 14.42
N GLY A 213 -12.40 -2.91 13.55
CA GLY A 213 -12.58 -2.89 12.10
C GLY A 213 -12.62 -1.47 11.54
N ILE A 214 -13.46 -1.28 10.52
CA ILE A 214 -13.48 -0.07 9.70
C ILE A 214 -14.31 1.03 10.36
N ARG A 215 -13.72 2.21 10.43
CA ARG A 215 -14.27 3.42 11.04
C ARG A 215 -14.41 4.54 10.01
N MET A 216 -15.18 5.56 10.37
CA MET A 216 -15.33 6.77 9.59
C MET A 216 -15.49 7.99 10.50
N VAL A 217 -14.93 9.12 10.07
CA VAL A 217 -15.14 10.44 10.67
C VAL A 217 -15.46 11.47 9.58
N GLU A 218 -16.25 12.49 9.91
CA GLU A 218 -16.45 13.64 9.04
C GLU A 218 -15.18 14.51 9.02
N LEU A 219 -14.87 15.08 7.86
CA LEU A 219 -13.77 16.01 7.66
C LEU A 219 -14.30 17.45 7.59
N ASP A 220 -13.54 18.38 8.14
CA ASP A 220 -13.72 19.81 7.91
C ASP A 220 -13.12 20.18 6.53
N TRP A 221 -13.92 20.83 5.69
CA TRP A 221 -13.54 21.15 4.31
C TRP A 221 -13.50 22.68 4.11
N PRO A 222 -12.45 23.25 3.48
CA PRO A 222 -11.38 22.60 2.70
C PRO A 222 -10.08 22.33 3.47
N SER A 223 -10.09 22.37 4.81
CA SER A 223 -8.88 22.13 5.60
C SER A 223 -8.36 20.69 5.46
N GLY A 224 -9.27 19.74 5.24
CA GLY A 224 -8.98 18.31 5.10
C GLY A 224 -8.72 17.61 6.45
N GLY A 225 -8.80 18.34 7.57
CA GLY A 225 -8.67 17.79 8.92
C GLY A 225 -9.95 17.10 9.38
N ALA A 226 -9.88 16.25 10.41
CA ALA A 226 -11.10 15.73 11.04
C ALA A 226 -11.92 16.88 11.63
N ALA A 227 -13.24 16.85 11.44
CA ALA A 227 -14.12 17.85 12.00
C ALA A 227 -14.06 17.83 13.54
N GLU A 228 -14.10 19.01 14.17
CA GLU A 228 -14.03 19.12 15.62
C GLU A 228 -15.20 18.38 16.28
N GLY A 229 -14.89 17.41 17.13
CA GLY A 229 -15.91 16.60 17.82
C GLY A 229 -16.64 15.60 16.90
N ALA A 230 -16.08 15.28 15.73
CA ALA A 230 -16.63 14.26 14.83
C ALA A 230 -16.91 12.94 15.56
N GLU A 231 -18.08 12.37 15.32
CA GLU A 231 -18.41 11.03 15.78
C GLU A 231 -17.59 9.99 15.01
N VAL A 232 -17.00 9.03 15.72
CA VAL A 232 -16.29 7.91 15.10
C VAL A 232 -17.27 6.78 14.80
N LEU A 233 -17.74 6.73 13.56
CA LEU A 233 -18.71 5.74 13.08
C LEU A 233 -18.06 4.37 12.89
N HIS A 234 -18.87 3.30 12.90
CA HIS A 234 -18.43 1.92 12.70
C HIS A 234 -19.08 1.36 11.44
N LEU A 235 -18.27 0.92 10.46
CA LEU A 235 -18.77 0.53 9.14
C LEU A 235 -18.62 -0.96 8.82
N ALA A 236 -17.57 -1.63 9.32
CA ALA A 236 -17.36 -3.06 9.07
C ALA A 236 -16.58 -3.75 10.21
N ASP A 237 -16.96 -4.99 10.52
CA ASP A 237 -16.41 -5.83 11.58
C ASP A 237 -16.50 -7.30 11.13
N ARG A 238 -15.39 -8.05 11.15
CA ARG A 238 -15.37 -9.48 10.80
C ARG A 238 -16.06 -10.36 11.83
N ARG A 239 -16.24 -9.87 13.05
CA ARG A 239 -16.77 -10.61 14.20
C ARG A 239 -15.96 -11.85 14.57
N GLU A 240 -14.70 -11.89 14.16
CA GLU A 240 -13.78 -12.98 14.47
C GLU A 240 -12.44 -12.41 14.98
N PRO A 241 -11.76 -13.06 15.94
CA PRO A 241 -10.42 -12.69 16.35
C PRO A 241 -9.34 -13.54 15.61
N PRO A 242 -8.29 -12.94 15.02
CA PRO A 242 -8.11 -11.50 14.83
C PRO A 242 -9.13 -10.93 13.83
N ASN A 243 -9.57 -9.68 14.06
CA ASN A 243 -10.57 -9.01 13.23
C ASN A 243 -9.94 -8.49 11.94
N ALA A 244 -9.46 -9.38 11.08
CA ALA A 244 -8.60 -9.06 9.96
C ALA A 244 -9.39 -8.37 8.83
N VAL A 245 -9.64 -7.07 8.98
CA VAL A 245 -10.24 -6.17 7.99
C VAL A 245 -9.50 -4.84 8.02
N GLU A 246 -9.13 -4.32 6.85
CA GLU A 246 -8.38 -3.08 6.71
C GLU A 246 -8.53 -2.45 5.31
N ALA A 247 -7.73 -1.42 4.99
CA ALA A 247 -7.71 -0.74 3.70
C ALA A 247 -9.09 -0.35 3.16
N PRO A 248 -9.89 0.46 3.88
CA PRO A 248 -11.20 0.88 3.41
C PRO A 248 -11.10 1.89 2.26
N HIS A 249 -11.90 1.72 1.22
CA HIS A 249 -12.03 2.68 0.14
C HIS A 249 -13.49 2.76 -0.32
N ILE A 250 -14.06 3.96 -0.41
CA ILE A 250 -15.46 4.16 -0.82
C ILE A 250 -15.53 4.84 -2.18
N ILE A 251 -16.38 4.31 -3.05
CA ILE A 251 -16.82 5.01 -4.26
C ILE A 251 -18.34 5.19 -4.26
N HIS A 252 -18.83 6.27 -4.86
CA HIS A 252 -20.24 6.45 -5.15
C HIS A 252 -20.55 6.08 -6.60
N ARG A 253 -21.59 5.26 -6.82
CA ARG A 253 -22.04 4.83 -8.14
C ARG A 253 -23.54 4.50 -8.14
N ASP A 254 -24.27 5.07 -9.09
CA ASP A 254 -25.68 4.73 -9.38
C ASP A 254 -26.58 4.75 -8.12
N GLY A 255 -26.36 5.72 -7.23
CA GLY A 255 -27.14 5.91 -5.99
C GLY A 255 -26.69 5.05 -4.79
N TYR A 256 -25.56 4.35 -4.92
CA TYR A 256 -24.98 3.55 -3.84
C TYR A 256 -23.53 3.97 -3.57
N TYR A 257 -23.15 3.96 -2.29
CA TYR A 257 -21.77 3.94 -1.85
C TYR A 257 -21.32 2.50 -1.74
N TYR A 258 -20.16 2.17 -2.32
CA TYR A 258 -19.53 0.86 -2.25
C TYR A 258 -18.30 0.96 -1.37
N LEU A 259 -18.34 0.32 -0.20
CA LEU A 259 -17.20 0.20 0.70
C LEU A 259 -16.40 -1.05 0.34
N PHE A 260 -15.25 -0.85 -0.29
CA PHE A 260 -14.24 -1.88 -0.48
C PHE A 260 -13.37 -1.98 0.77
N VAL A 261 -13.01 -3.21 1.14
CA VAL A 261 -12.09 -3.52 2.24
C VAL A 261 -11.19 -4.66 1.83
N SER A 262 -10.00 -4.72 2.42
CA SER A 262 -9.17 -5.92 2.39
C SER A 262 -9.44 -6.80 3.61
N LEU A 263 -9.55 -8.11 3.38
CA LEU A 263 -9.84 -9.11 4.39
C LEU A 263 -8.63 -10.04 4.58
N ASP A 264 -8.49 -10.57 5.79
CA ASP A 264 -7.45 -11.52 6.21
C ASP A 264 -6.06 -10.86 6.24
N HIS A 265 -4.98 -11.56 5.85
CA HIS A 265 -3.63 -11.15 6.23
C HIS A 265 -2.76 -10.79 5.03
N CYS A 266 -2.34 -9.53 4.99
CA CYS A 266 -1.25 -9.07 4.13
C CYS A 266 0.11 -9.61 4.60
N CYS A 267 1.17 -9.11 3.96
CA CYS A 267 2.46 -8.91 4.61
C CYS A 267 3.27 -10.20 4.90
N ARG A 268 2.93 -11.31 4.24
CA ARG A 268 3.67 -12.59 4.35
C ARG A 268 3.67 -13.40 3.05
N VAL A 269 4.70 -14.24 2.88
CA VAL A 269 4.69 -15.27 1.82
C VAL A 269 3.49 -16.20 2.05
N GLY A 270 2.67 -16.42 1.02
CA GLY A 270 1.40 -17.14 1.16
C GLY A 270 0.31 -16.33 1.88
N SER A 271 0.29 -15.01 1.63
CA SER A 271 -0.78 -14.11 2.07
C SER A 271 -2.14 -14.58 1.55
N ASP A 272 -3.17 -14.55 2.41
CA ASP A 272 -4.56 -14.94 2.11
C ASP A 272 -5.46 -13.71 1.87
N TYR A 273 -4.83 -12.55 1.68
CA TYR A 273 -5.47 -11.26 1.49
C TYR A 273 -6.42 -11.25 0.28
N LYS A 274 -7.58 -10.64 0.47
CA LYS A 274 -8.63 -10.55 -0.56
C LYS A 274 -9.43 -9.27 -0.43
N VAL A 275 -9.91 -8.74 -1.56
CA VAL A 275 -10.77 -7.56 -1.59
C VAL A 275 -12.23 -8.00 -1.52
N ALA A 276 -12.96 -7.43 -0.57
CA ALA A 276 -14.41 -7.58 -0.45
C ALA A 276 -15.11 -6.22 -0.55
N VAL A 277 -16.41 -6.26 -0.83
CA VAL A 277 -17.23 -5.06 -0.98
C VAL A 277 -18.60 -5.23 -0.32
N GLY A 278 -19.08 -4.14 0.28
CA GLY A 278 -20.49 -3.95 0.62
C GLY A 278 -21.01 -2.65 0.01
N ARG A 279 -22.34 -2.46 -0.02
CA ARG A 279 -22.94 -1.20 -0.46
C ARG A 279 -24.00 -0.67 0.49
N SER A 280 -24.20 0.64 0.45
CA SER A 280 -25.27 1.35 1.16
C SER A 280 -25.80 2.51 0.31
N THR A 281 -27.03 2.96 0.54
CA THR A 281 -27.54 4.20 -0.04
C THR A 281 -27.04 5.45 0.69
N ASP A 282 -26.55 5.26 1.92
CA ASP A 282 -26.04 6.32 2.78
C ASP A 282 -24.55 6.09 3.03
N VAL A 283 -23.73 7.15 2.90
CA VAL A 283 -22.27 7.05 3.04
C VAL A 283 -21.85 6.52 4.42
N THR A 284 -22.67 6.77 5.44
CA THR A 284 -22.47 6.32 6.83
C THR A 284 -22.99 4.90 7.08
N GLY A 285 -23.50 4.21 6.05
CA GLY A 285 -24.08 2.89 6.16
C GLY A 285 -25.54 2.87 6.65
N PRO A 286 -26.07 1.69 6.97
CA PRO A 286 -25.36 0.41 7.06
C PRO A 286 -24.96 -0.13 5.69
N TYR A 287 -23.77 -0.72 5.61
CA TYR A 287 -23.29 -1.44 4.43
C TYR A 287 -23.68 -2.92 4.52
N VAL A 288 -24.19 -3.46 3.42
CA VAL A 288 -24.52 -4.89 3.27
C VAL A 288 -23.87 -5.46 2.03
N ASP A 289 -23.60 -6.76 2.02
CA ASP A 289 -23.09 -7.46 0.84
C ASP A 289 -24.19 -7.92 -0.13
N ALA A 290 -23.81 -8.65 -1.19
CA ALA A 290 -24.73 -9.13 -2.22
C ALA A 290 -25.79 -10.12 -1.72
N ASP A 291 -25.50 -10.83 -0.62
CA ASP A 291 -26.43 -11.75 0.03
C ASP A 291 -27.25 -11.06 1.14
N GLY A 292 -27.02 -9.76 1.35
CA GLY A 292 -27.72 -8.94 2.35
C GLY A 292 -27.15 -9.07 3.76
N VAL A 293 -25.96 -9.64 3.93
CA VAL A 293 -25.30 -9.74 5.23
C VAL A 293 -24.65 -8.39 5.57
N PRO A 294 -24.91 -7.81 6.75
CA PRO A 294 -24.25 -6.57 7.17
C PRO A 294 -22.74 -6.73 7.27
N LEU A 295 -21.99 -5.72 6.81
CA LEU A 295 -20.52 -5.68 6.98
C LEU A 295 -20.11 -5.60 8.44
N LEU A 296 -20.99 -5.09 9.31
CA LEU A 296 -20.84 -5.12 10.77
C LEU A 296 -21.04 -6.51 11.40
N GLU A 297 -21.46 -7.50 10.61
CA GLU A 297 -21.65 -8.88 11.05
C GLU A 297 -20.84 -9.87 10.19
N GLY A 298 -19.69 -9.41 9.67
CA GLY A 298 -18.78 -10.21 8.86
C GLY A 298 -19.19 -10.40 7.40
N GLY A 299 -20.21 -9.66 6.93
CA GLY A 299 -20.59 -9.63 5.51
C GLY A 299 -19.50 -9.02 4.62
N GLY A 300 -19.55 -9.35 3.34
CA GLY A 300 -18.64 -8.82 2.33
C GLY A 300 -18.58 -9.70 1.09
N THR A 301 -18.97 -9.16 -0.06
CA THR A 301 -18.85 -9.88 -1.34
C THR A 301 -17.41 -9.84 -1.80
N VAL A 302 -16.73 -10.98 -1.83
CA VAL A 302 -15.35 -11.08 -2.33
C VAL A 302 -15.34 -10.82 -3.85
N VAL A 303 -14.56 -9.82 -4.27
CA VAL A 303 -14.44 -9.42 -5.69
C VAL A 303 -13.08 -9.72 -6.29
N LEU A 304 -12.07 -9.94 -5.44
CA LEU A 304 -10.72 -10.29 -5.82
C LEU A 304 -10.09 -11.15 -4.73
N ALA A 305 -9.47 -12.27 -5.12
CA ALA A 305 -8.81 -13.22 -4.23
C ALA A 305 -7.65 -13.89 -4.98
N GLU A 306 -7.13 -15.00 -4.43
CA GLU A 306 -6.06 -15.80 -5.06
C GLU A 306 -6.43 -16.27 -6.48
N GLU A 307 -5.50 -16.08 -7.43
CA GLU A 307 -5.64 -16.46 -8.84
C GLU A 307 -4.34 -17.10 -9.35
N GLY A 308 -4.28 -18.44 -9.33
CA GLY A 308 -3.09 -19.16 -9.80
C GLY A 308 -1.91 -18.99 -8.83
N THR A 309 -0.84 -18.34 -9.27
CA THR A 309 0.36 -18.07 -8.45
C THR A 309 0.31 -16.73 -7.72
N ILE A 310 -0.69 -15.92 -8.03
CA ILE A 310 -0.98 -14.64 -7.40
C ILE A 310 -1.80 -14.90 -6.14
N THR A 311 -1.19 -14.55 -5.02
CA THR A 311 -1.70 -14.70 -3.66
C THR A 311 -1.85 -13.32 -3.02
N GLY A 312 -2.76 -13.21 -2.06
CA GLY A 312 -2.88 -12.01 -1.22
C GLY A 312 -3.09 -10.69 -1.97
N SER A 313 -4.20 -10.55 -2.70
CA SER A 313 -4.53 -9.30 -3.40
C SER A 313 -5.34 -8.35 -2.50
N GLY A 314 -4.83 -7.15 -2.26
CA GLY A 314 -5.51 -6.14 -1.43
C GLY A 314 -4.78 -4.79 -1.33
N GLY A 315 -5.05 -4.03 -0.26
CA GLY A 315 -4.53 -2.66 -0.07
C GLY A 315 -5.01 -1.71 -1.17
N GLN A 316 -6.27 -1.83 -1.55
CA GLN A 316 -6.79 -1.30 -2.81
C GLN A 316 -7.22 0.17 -2.76
N SER A 317 -7.15 0.82 -3.93
CA SER A 317 -7.84 2.08 -4.23
C SER A 317 -8.62 1.97 -5.54
N VAL A 318 -9.61 2.84 -5.75
CA VAL A 318 -10.39 2.90 -6.99
C VAL A 318 -10.34 4.29 -7.59
N SER A 319 -9.94 4.39 -8.86
CA SER A 319 -9.88 5.66 -9.58
C SER A 319 -10.33 5.51 -11.02
N GLY A 320 -11.31 6.33 -11.45
CA GLY A 320 -11.82 6.32 -12.82
C GLY A 320 -12.34 4.95 -13.31
N GLY A 321 -12.90 4.13 -12.40
CA GLY A 321 -13.40 2.78 -12.69
C GLY A 321 -12.31 1.70 -12.77
N LEU A 322 -11.10 2.00 -12.32
CA LEU A 322 -9.99 1.06 -12.20
C LEU A 322 -9.72 0.77 -10.72
N LEU A 323 -9.54 -0.50 -10.39
CA LEU A 323 -9.07 -0.98 -9.10
C LEU A 323 -7.55 -1.14 -9.16
N ALA A 324 -6.82 -0.36 -8.37
CA ALA A 324 -5.41 -0.59 -8.11
C ALA A 324 -5.25 -1.36 -6.80
N TYR A 325 -4.37 -2.35 -6.77
CA TYR A 325 -4.11 -3.17 -5.59
C TYR A 325 -2.70 -3.74 -5.66
N HIS A 326 -2.14 -4.12 -4.51
CA HIS A 326 -0.92 -4.91 -4.49
C HIS A 326 -1.25 -6.40 -4.35
N TYR A 327 -0.35 -7.24 -4.85
CA TYR A 327 -0.45 -8.68 -4.74
C TYR A 327 0.94 -9.29 -4.54
N TYR A 328 0.96 -10.53 -4.04
CA TYR A 328 2.15 -11.34 -3.90
C TYR A 328 2.15 -12.44 -4.95
N ASP A 329 3.31 -12.75 -5.52
CA ASP A 329 3.41 -13.82 -6.52
C ASP A 329 4.51 -14.79 -6.13
N THR A 330 4.10 -16.05 -5.94
CA THR A 330 4.99 -17.13 -5.52
C THR A 330 6.10 -17.43 -6.54
N ASP A 331 5.95 -17.00 -7.80
CA ASP A 331 6.96 -17.16 -8.85
C ASP A 331 7.98 -16.02 -8.92
N LEU A 332 7.74 -14.88 -8.23
CA LEU A 332 8.71 -13.77 -8.17
C LEU A 332 9.92 -14.08 -7.27
N GLY A 333 9.84 -15.15 -6.48
CA GLY A 333 10.94 -15.67 -5.67
C GLY A 333 10.52 -16.01 -4.24
N PRO A 334 11.41 -16.64 -3.47
CA PRO A 334 11.13 -17.00 -2.08
C PRO A 334 11.02 -15.77 -1.14
N ASP A 335 11.51 -14.62 -1.59
CA ASP A 335 11.65 -13.40 -0.79
C ASP A 335 10.48 -12.45 -1.03
N PHE A 336 9.29 -12.79 -0.51
CA PHE A 336 8.18 -11.86 -0.24
C PHE A 336 8.08 -10.64 -1.20
N ASP A 337 8.09 -10.87 -2.52
CA ASP A 337 8.00 -9.78 -3.50
C ASP A 337 6.54 -9.48 -3.79
N PHE A 338 6.24 -8.19 -3.90
CA PHE A 338 4.90 -7.69 -4.18
C PHE A 338 4.94 -6.77 -5.38
N ARG A 339 3.83 -6.76 -6.12
CA ARG A 339 3.64 -5.90 -7.29
C ARG A 339 2.26 -5.28 -7.23
N MET A 340 2.12 -4.11 -7.84
CA MET A 340 0.82 -3.53 -8.12
C MET A 340 0.24 -4.09 -9.41
N ALA A 341 -1.07 -4.30 -9.40
CA ALA A 341 -1.89 -4.45 -10.60
C ALA A 341 -2.95 -3.35 -10.65
N VAL A 342 -3.37 -3.01 -11.87
CA VAL A 342 -4.49 -2.10 -12.13
C VAL A 342 -5.47 -2.79 -13.06
N ARG A 343 -6.67 -3.11 -12.56
CA ARG A 343 -7.71 -3.83 -13.33
C ARG A 343 -8.98 -3.02 -13.40
N LYS A 344 -9.73 -3.20 -14.49
CA LYS A 344 -11.01 -2.53 -14.67
C LYS A 344 -12.07 -3.15 -13.76
N LEU A 345 -12.87 -2.30 -13.12
CA LEU A 345 -14.10 -2.73 -12.46
C LEU A 345 -15.22 -2.89 -13.49
N HIS A 346 -15.75 -4.11 -13.56
CA HIS A 346 -16.97 -4.43 -14.29
C HIS A 346 -18.14 -4.47 -13.32
N TRP A 347 -19.36 -4.29 -13.84
CA TRP A 347 -20.57 -4.21 -13.02
C TRP A 347 -21.61 -5.17 -13.55
N THR A 348 -22.19 -5.96 -12.66
CA THR A 348 -23.33 -6.83 -12.98
C THR A 348 -24.59 -6.01 -13.16
N ALA A 349 -25.63 -6.62 -13.74
CA ALA A 349 -26.91 -5.95 -13.99
C ALA A 349 -27.63 -5.50 -12.69
N ASP A 350 -27.37 -6.18 -11.57
CA ASP A 350 -27.86 -5.86 -10.23
C ASP A 350 -26.92 -4.91 -9.44
N GLY A 351 -25.88 -4.40 -10.10
CA GLY A 351 -25.03 -3.32 -9.59
C GLY A 351 -23.89 -3.78 -8.68
N TRP A 352 -23.42 -5.02 -8.77
CA TRP A 352 -22.25 -5.48 -8.00
C TRP A 352 -20.98 -5.42 -8.83
N PRO A 353 -19.85 -4.96 -8.26
CA PRO A 353 -18.59 -4.92 -8.97
C PRO A 353 -17.99 -6.32 -9.12
N ARG A 354 -17.21 -6.50 -10.19
CA ARG A 354 -16.38 -7.67 -10.46
C ARG A 354 -15.07 -7.24 -11.09
N VAL A 355 -14.00 -7.95 -10.76
CA VAL A 355 -12.71 -7.80 -11.41
C VAL A 355 -12.56 -8.92 -12.44
N GLN A 356 -12.08 -8.60 -13.65
CA GLN A 356 -11.77 -9.57 -14.71
C GLN A 356 -10.28 -9.65 -14.95
#